data_AF-A0A7X8SMI0-F1
#
_entry.id   AF-A0A7X8SMI0-F1
#
_cell.length_a   1.000
_cell.length_b   1.000
_cell.length_c   1.000
_cell.angle_alpha   90.00
_cell.angle_beta   90.00
_cell.angle_gamma   90.00
#
_symmetry.space_group_name_H-M   'P 1'
#
loop_
_entity.id
_entity.type
_entity.pdbx_description
1 polymer ?
#
loop_
_entity_poly.entity_id
_entity_poly.type
_entity_poly.pdbx_seq_one_letter_code
_entity_poly.pdbx_strand_id
1 'polypeptide(L)'
;MKKTFNIFFTLLFLITNFVVAQDEQELPYGRFSTDSIMLGEEIKYTLRYEHNADDEVLFVDSTYNFTPFELLNKEFFPTRSVNNVSIDCVIYTLATYEIDSVYELGLPVLIAENGTTDSLFAHLDGVFFKDLIQVLPDTAKVIADVNYVEVQREFNYPYLMIFIGIIFAIALIVVFGFGGKIREHWRKKKVQKAYDTFISSYKSYLGKELSSSETEDAVALWKGYLAAATNLEIQALTSKEIGKVLVSKKLEEQLKLLDRVIYSGSGAEEAKPVLKKLQNIANKGFAYALANEKDKAFILLEDDFEKESHHEDVVSAVTEVSQNGTTDSSLSGNVSQEIKTLPADIKQKVENTKSSKEIYPLLKTSDWVGKDFSIFKNFPISSKAPLPLIAFGYDLGEQFMFYTKDDLKKEKVSEDAIYKQAMANLKEIKVPFESGPGFYTASGNDFSAEKILDTDFLLEAQKKMGAYKIIVAIPRRTVMYLTDANSTEEQLKLFQKLVHTTYLDDSYGNAPITNLLFTFEGAECKEVNVVAP
;
A
#
# COMPACT_ATOMS: atom_id res chain seq x y z
N MET A 1 60.92 -101.18 26.10
CA MET A 1 61.68 -99.97 25.72
C MET A 1 61.65 -99.88 24.21
N LYS A 2 61.15 -98.87 23.50
CA LYS A 2 60.94 -97.45 23.77
C LYS A 2 59.59 -97.03 23.15
N LYS A 3 58.58 -96.85 24.00
CA LYS A 3 57.22 -96.38 23.67
C LYS A 3 57.16 -94.84 23.53
N THR A 4 58.29 -94.18 23.31
CA THR A 4 58.41 -92.71 23.39
C THR A 4 58.71 -92.03 22.05
N PHE A 5 58.74 -92.76 20.94
CA PHE A 5 59.10 -92.18 19.64
C PHE A 5 57.93 -91.66 18.79
N ASN A 6 56.68 -92.01 19.13
CA ASN A 6 55.50 -91.64 18.30
C ASN A 6 54.65 -90.49 18.85
N ILE A 7 55.03 -89.85 19.97
CA ILE A 7 54.27 -88.71 20.53
C ILE A 7 54.82 -87.37 20.00
N PHE A 8 56.07 -87.34 19.49
CA PHE A 8 56.67 -86.10 19.00
C PHE A 8 56.23 -85.73 17.57
N PHE A 9 55.77 -86.70 16.77
CA PHE A 9 55.36 -86.44 15.37
C PHE A 9 53.87 -86.09 15.22
N THR A 10 53.03 -86.40 16.21
CA THR A 10 51.61 -86.02 16.23
C THR A 10 51.36 -84.66 16.90
N LEU A 11 52.31 -84.14 17.67
CA LEU A 11 52.23 -82.79 18.25
C LEU A 11 52.67 -81.69 17.27
N LEU A 12 53.39 -82.03 16.19
CA LEU A 12 53.89 -81.06 15.20
C LEU A 12 52.87 -80.74 14.09
N PHE A 13 51.76 -81.48 13.99
CA PHE A 13 50.71 -81.25 12.97
C PHE A 13 49.48 -80.51 13.51
N LEU A 14 49.50 -80.08 14.77
CA LEU A 14 48.37 -79.42 15.44
C LEU A 14 48.59 -77.92 15.69
N ILE A 15 49.66 -77.32 15.15
CA ILE A 15 50.01 -75.90 15.37
C ILE A 15 49.83 -75.03 14.11
N THR A 16 49.44 -75.58 12.96
CA THR A 16 49.41 -74.80 11.68
C THR A 16 48.05 -74.26 11.24
N ASN A 17 47.04 -74.17 12.12
CA ASN A 17 45.76 -73.54 11.76
C ASN A 17 45.29 -72.49 12.79
N PHE A 18 46.19 -71.60 13.21
CA PHE A 18 45.78 -70.25 13.60
C PHE A 18 45.98 -69.35 12.38
N VAL A 19 45.03 -69.39 11.46
CA VAL A 19 44.78 -68.23 10.61
C VAL A 19 44.10 -67.24 11.54
N VAL A 20 44.88 -66.29 12.04
CA VAL A 20 44.32 -65.03 12.52
C VAL A 20 43.65 -64.43 11.30
N ALA A 21 42.31 -64.37 11.31
CA ALA A 21 41.59 -63.51 10.39
C ALA A 21 42.14 -62.10 10.63
N GLN A 22 42.92 -61.58 9.68
CA GLN A 22 43.17 -60.16 9.64
C GLN A 22 41.82 -59.54 9.28
N ASP A 23 41.28 -58.69 10.15
CA ASP A 23 40.17 -57.80 9.77
C ASP A 23 40.61 -57.09 8.49
N GLU A 24 39.93 -57.35 7.38
CA GLU A 24 40.04 -56.50 6.20
C GLU A 24 39.47 -55.15 6.61
N GLN A 25 40.36 -54.19 6.89
CA GLN A 25 39.96 -52.82 7.17
C GLN A 25 39.22 -52.28 5.95
N GLU A 26 37.90 -52.17 6.04
CA GLU A 26 37.09 -51.60 4.97
C GLU A 26 37.56 -50.16 4.72
N LEU A 27 38.05 -49.89 3.49
CA LEU A 27 38.53 -48.57 3.12
C LEU A 27 37.36 -47.68 2.69
N PRO A 28 37.43 -46.35 2.94
CA PRO A 28 36.45 -45.41 2.44
C PRO A 28 36.31 -45.49 0.92
N TYR A 29 35.08 -45.37 0.44
CA TYR A 29 34.76 -45.28 -0.97
C TYR A 29 34.79 -43.82 -1.41
N GLY A 30 35.67 -43.49 -2.35
CA GLY A 30 35.79 -42.16 -2.95
C GLY A 30 35.62 -42.24 -4.46
N ARG A 31 34.74 -41.40 -5.04
CA ARG A 31 34.55 -41.38 -6.51
C ARG A 31 34.04 -40.06 -7.09
N PHE A 32 34.58 -39.68 -8.24
CA PHE A 32 34.10 -38.61 -9.10
C PHE A 32 32.78 -38.97 -9.80
N SER A 33 31.94 -37.96 -10.06
CA SER A 33 30.65 -38.11 -10.72
C SER A 33 30.75 -38.30 -12.23
N THR A 34 31.86 -37.89 -12.84
CA THR A 34 32.12 -37.95 -14.28
C THR A 34 33.57 -38.35 -14.54
N ASP A 35 33.83 -38.95 -15.70
CA ASP A 35 35.18 -39.38 -16.08
C ASP A 35 36.00 -38.27 -16.75
N SER A 36 35.40 -37.10 -17.02
CA SER A 36 36.11 -35.98 -17.63
C SER A 36 35.61 -34.61 -17.16
N ILE A 37 36.50 -33.61 -17.18
CA ILE A 37 36.23 -32.22 -16.81
C ILE A 37 36.97 -31.24 -17.72
N MET A 38 36.42 -30.03 -17.80
CA MET A 38 37.04 -28.87 -18.44
C MET A 38 37.65 -27.94 -17.39
N LEU A 39 38.52 -27.03 -17.81
CA LEU A 39 39.17 -26.08 -16.91
C LEU A 39 38.13 -25.22 -16.18
N GLY A 40 38.15 -25.24 -14.84
CA GLY A 40 37.20 -24.51 -14.00
C GLY A 40 35.77 -25.09 -13.97
N GLU A 41 35.53 -26.26 -14.56
CA GLU A 41 34.23 -26.94 -14.48
C GLU A 41 34.05 -27.58 -13.09
N GLU A 42 32.84 -27.45 -12.52
CA GLU A 42 32.51 -28.07 -11.24
C GLU A 42 32.30 -29.58 -11.38
N ILE A 43 32.99 -30.36 -10.56
CA ILE A 43 32.83 -31.81 -10.46
C ILE A 43 32.48 -32.22 -9.03
N LYS A 44 31.65 -33.26 -8.90
CA LYS A 44 31.28 -33.83 -7.60
C LYS A 44 32.15 -35.04 -7.28
N TYR A 45 32.72 -35.08 -6.08
CA TYR A 45 33.42 -36.23 -5.51
C TYR A 45 32.63 -36.74 -4.30
N THR A 46 32.19 -37.99 -4.35
CA THR A 46 31.45 -38.65 -3.27
C THR A 46 32.41 -39.41 -2.39
N LEU A 47 32.42 -39.12 -1.08
CA LEU A 47 33.14 -39.88 -0.07
C LEU A 47 32.15 -40.57 0.86
N ARG A 48 32.23 -41.89 0.94
CA ARG A 48 31.35 -42.74 1.75
C ARG A 48 32.18 -43.66 2.63
N TYR A 49 31.78 -43.82 3.89
CA TYR A 49 32.43 -44.74 4.82
C TYR A 49 31.41 -45.57 5.58
N GLU A 50 31.70 -46.87 5.71
CA GLU A 50 30.95 -47.80 6.56
C GLU A 50 31.80 -48.08 7.80
N HIS A 51 31.22 -47.94 8.99
CA HIS A 51 31.94 -48.04 10.26
C HIS A 51 31.04 -48.61 11.36
N ASN A 52 31.61 -48.96 12.52
CA ASN A 52 30.79 -49.41 13.64
C ASN A 52 29.97 -48.23 14.17
N ALA A 53 28.75 -48.51 14.64
CA ALA A 53 27.85 -47.47 15.12
C ALA A 53 28.39 -46.67 16.33
N ASP A 54 29.37 -47.22 17.05
CA ASP A 54 30.02 -46.57 18.19
C ASP A 54 31.21 -45.68 17.80
N ASP A 55 31.68 -45.75 16.54
CA ASP A 55 32.84 -44.99 16.07
C ASP A 55 32.42 -43.55 15.71
N GLU A 56 33.17 -42.55 16.18
CA GLU A 56 32.98 -41.15 15.77
C GLU A 56 33.80 -40.86 14.51
N VAL A 57 33.09 -40.61 13.40
CA VAL A 57 33.67 -40.41 12.08
C VAL A 57 33.55 -38.96 11.65
N LEU A 58 34.67 -38.38 11.19
CA LEU A 58 34.76 -37.00 10.72
C LEU A 58 35.30 -36.95 9.28
N PHE A 59 34.64 -36.13 8.46
CA PHE A 59 35.04 -35.89 7.07
C PHE A 59 35.86 -34.61 6.99
N VAL A 60 36.97 -34.62 6.25
CA VAL A 60 37.82 -33.43 6.07
C VAL A 60 37.03 -32.24 5.52
N ASP A 61 37.33 -31.04 6.00
CA ASP A 61 36.68 -29.78 5.61
C ASP A 61 37.65 -28.89 4.81
N SER A 62 37.33 -27.60 4.68
CA SER A 62 38.14 -26.61 3.96
C SER A 62 39.56 -26.41 4.51
N THR A 63 39.89 -26.97 5.68
CA THR A 63 41.26 -26.95 6.22
C THR A 63 42.18 -27.99 5.59
N TYR A 64 41.63 -28.98 4.88
CA TYR A 64 42.39 -30.01 4.18
C TYR A 64 42.87 -29.52 2.81
N ASN A 65 43.97 -30.11 2.31
CA ASN A 65 44.50 -29.78 1.00
C ASN A 65 43.90 -30.67 -0.10
N PHE A 66 43.08 -30.08 -0.98
CA PHE A 66 42.43 -30.77 -2.10
C PHE A 66 43.22 -30.71 -3.42
N THR A 67 44.46 -30.16 -3.44
CA THR A 67 45.28 -30.02 -4.65
C THR A 67 45.28 -31.31 -5.49
N PRO A 68 45.06 -31.21 -6.82
CA PRO A 68 45.01 -29.99 -7.65
C PRO A 68 43.63 -29.29 -7.67
N PHE A 69 42.68 -29.73 -6.86
CA PHE A 69 41.34 -29.14 -6.79
C PHE A 69 41.22 -28.09 -5.70
N GLU A 70 40.27 -27.18 -5.90
CA GLU A 70 39.75 -26.26 -4.90
C GLU A 70 38.36 -26.70 -4.43
N LEU A 71 38.13 -26.64 -3.13
CA LEU A 71 36.84 -26.95 -2.53
C LEU A 71 35.86 -25.78 -2.70
N LEU A 72 34.76 -26.01 -3.44
CA LEU A 72 33.69 -25.03 -3.63
C LEU A 72 32.53 -25.24 -2.66
N ASN A 73 32.14 -26.50 -2.42
CA ASN A 73 31.04 -26.84 -1.52
C ASN A 73 31.21 -28.24 -0.90
N LYS A 74 30.57 -28.47 0.25
CA LYS A 74 30.53 -29.74 0.96
C LYS A 74 29.10 -30.01 1.46
N GLU A 75 28.49 -31.09 1.00
CA GLU A 75 27.12 -31.49 1.36
C GLU A 75 27.14 -32.80 2.15
N PHE A 76 26.56 -32.82 3.35
CA PHE A 76 26.49 -34.00 4.21
C PHE A 76 25.14 -34.69 4.09
N PHE A 77 25.16 -36.02 4.06
CA PHE A 77 23.95 -36.84 4.10
C PHE A 77 23.74 -37.41 5.51
N PRO A 78 22.48 -37.51 5.99
CA PRO A 78 22.20 -38.09 7.30
C PRO A 78 22.70 -39.54 7.41
N THR A 79 23.37 -39.85 8.51
CA THR A 79 23.85 -41.20 8.85
C THR A 79 22.72 -42.22 8.79
N ARG A 80 23.01 -43.38 8.19
CA ARG A 80 22.10 -44.53 8.21
C ARG A 80 22.74 -45.69 8.95
N SER A 81 22.10 -46.12 10.04
CA SER A 81 22.59 -47.22 10.86
C SER A 81 21.67 -48.44 10.77
N VAL A 82 22.24 -49.61 10.45
CA VAL A 82 21.54 -50.90 10.39
C VAL A 82 22.45 -51.98 10.99
N ASN A 83 21.95 -52.77 11.96
CA ASN A 83 22.68 -53.90 12.56
C ASN A 83 24.10 -53.54 13.06
N ASN A 84 24.24 -52.44 13.81
CA ASN A 84 25.51 -51.94 14.36
C ASN A 84 26.54 -51.40 13.34
N VAL A 85 26.14 -51.27 12.07
CA VAL A 85 26.94 -50.62 11.03
C VAL A 85 26.29 -49.28 10.69
N SER A 86 27.07 -48.21 10.71
CA SER A 86 26.69 -46.86 10.30
C SER A 86 27.31 -46.53 8.96
N ILE A 87 26.55 -45.86 8.10
CA ILE A 87 26.99 -45.40 6.78
C ILE A 87 26.88 -43.88 6.75
N ASP A 88 28.02 -43.23 6.57
CA ASP A 88 28.13 -41.80 6.38
C ASP A 88 28.57 -41.45 4.95
N CYS A 89 28.05 -40.34 4.42
CA CYS A 89 28.31 -39.91 3.05
C CYS A 89 28.40 -38.38 2.96
N VAL A 90 29.39 -37.91 2.22
CA VAL A 90 29.62 -36.50 1.91
C VAL A 90 29.87 -36.35 0.41
N ILE A 91 29.29 -35.31 -0.19
CA ILE A 91 29.59 -34.91 -1.55
C ILE A 91 30.37 -33.59 -1.51
N TYR A 92 31.55 -33.60 -2.10
CA TYR A 92 32.39 -32.43 -2.30
C TYR A 92 32.18 -31.91 -3.73
N THR A 93 31.86 -30.63 -3.88
CA THR A 93 31.93 -29.93 -5.17
C THR A 93 33.30 -29.29 -5.29
N LEU A 94 34.02 -29.64 -6.35
CA LEU A 94 35.41 -29.29 -6.58
C LEU A 94 35.57 -28.64 -7.97
N ALA A 95 36.60 -27.82 -8.14
CA ALA A 95 37.05 -27.35 -9.46
C ALA A 95 38.58 -27.31 -9.52
N THR A 96 39.17 -27.45 -10.70
CA THR A 96 40.61 -27.30 -10.92
C THR A 96 40.89 -26.22 -11.97
N TYR A 97 41.96 -25.46 -11.73
CA TYR A 97 42.48 -24.43 -12.63
C TYR A 97 43.88 -24.79 -13.15
N GLU A 98 44.37 -25.97 -12.83
CA GLU A 98 45.61 -26.51 -13.38
C GLU A 98 45.30 -27.27 -14.69
N ILE A 99 46.24 -27.30 -15.64
CA ILE A 99 46.10 -28.05 -16.89
C ILE A 99 47.02 -29.27 -16.81
N ASP A 100 46.43 -30.45 -16.64
CA ASP A 100 47.13 -31.74 -16.65
C ASP A 100 46.28 -32.78 -17.42
N SER A 101 46.84 -33.95 -17.74
CA SER A 101 46.12 -34.98 -18.50
C SER A 101 45.11 -35.76 -17.65
N VAL A 102 45.47 -36.03 -16.39
CA VAL A 102 44.67 -36.80 -15.43
C VAL A 102 44.84 -36.17 -14.05
N TYR A 103 43.74 -35.96 -13.33
CA TYR A 103 43.77 -35.55 -11.93
C TYR A 103 43.26 -36.69 -11.06
N GLU A 104 43.94 -36.95 -9.94
CA GLU A 104 43.58 -38.02 -9.00
C GLU A 104 43.24 -37.44 -7.63
N LEU A 105 42.26 -38.04 -6.94
CA LEU A 105 41.88 -37.64 -5.59
C LEU A 105 41.47 -38.83 -4.73
N GLY A 106 42.04 -38.89 -3.53
CA GLY A 106 41.72 -39.85 -2.47
C GLY A 106 41.64 -39.13 -1.14
N LEU A 107 40.43 -38.85 -0.67
CA LEU A 107 40.22 -38.08 0.56
C LEU A 107 40.23 -38.99 1.80
N PRO A 108 40.77 -38.52 2.94
CA PRO A 108 40.71 -39.27 4.17
C PRO A 108 39.40 -39.07 4.91
N VAL A 109 39.06 -40.10 5.68
CA VAL A 109 38.07 -40.09 6.74
C VAL A 109 38.83 -40.19 8.07
N LEU A 110 38.48 -39.34 9.02
CA LEU A 110 39.12 -39.26 10.33
C LEU A 110 38.27 -40.03 11.35
N ILE A 111 38.87 -40.97 12.07
CA ILE A 111 38.20 -41.79 13.08
C ILE A 111 38.71 -41.32 14.44
N ALA A 112 37.80 -40.85 15.29
CA ALA A 112 38.13 -40.36 16.63
C ALA A 112 37.89 -41.45 17.67
N GLU A 113 38.97 -41.95 18.28
CA GLU A 113 38.92 -42.95 19.35
C GLU A 113 39.76 -42.49 20.54
N ASN A 114 39.17 -42.47 21.75
CA ASN A 114 39.90 -42.32 23.03
C ASN A 114 40.94 -41.17 23.09
N GLY A 115 40.69 -40.05 22.40
CA GLY A 115 41.56 -38.87 22.37
C GLY A 115 42.68 -38.91 21.32
N THR A 116 42.72 -39.94 20.48
CA THR A 116 43.54 -40.03 19.27
C THR A 116 42.66 -39.95 18.02
N THR A 117 43.20 -39.41 16.93
CA THR A 117 42.50 -39.32 15.64
C THR A 117 43.34 -40.02 14.59
N ASP A 118 42.81 -41.08 14.02
CA ASP A 118 43.44 -41.84 12.94
C ASP A 118 42.83 -41.45 11.60
N SER A 119 43.64 -41.43 10.54
CA SER A 119 43.21 -41.07 9.19
C SER A 119 43.20 -42.29 8.29
N LEU A 120 42.05 -42.59 7.69
CA LEU A 120 41.88 -43.67 6.73
C LEU A 120 41.57 -43.11 5.34
N PHE A 121 42.40 -43.41 4.35
CA PHE A 121 42.29 -42.83 3.01
C PHE A 121 41.41 -43.66 2.08
N ALA A 122 40.54 -42.99 1.34
CA ALA A 122 39.84 -43.61 0.21
C ALA A 122 40.82 -44.02 -0.88
N HIS A 123 40.38 -44.97 -1.72
CA HIS A 123 41.08 -45.24 -2.98
C HIS A 123 41.17 -43.97 -3.84
N LEU A 124 42.30 -43.83 -4.54
CA LEU A 124 42.47 -42.79 -5.55
C LEU A 124 41.48 -43.04 -6.69
N ASP A 125 40.69 -42.02 -7.00
CA ASP A 125 39.88 -41.99 -8.22
C ASP A 125 40.40 -40.89 -9.14
N GLY A 126 40.29 -41.11 -10.45
CA GLY A 126 40.88 -40.26 -11.47
C GLY A 126 39.85 -39.65 -12.42
N VAL A 127 40.11 -38.43 -12.89
CA VAL A 127 39.29 -37.73 -13.88
C VAL A 127 40.14 -37.14 -15.00
N PHE A 128 39.73 -37.30 -16.25
CA PHE A 128 40.47 -36.85 -17.43
C PHE A 128 40.21 -35.36 -17.74
N PHE A 129 41.25 -34.63 -18.14
CA PHE A 129 41.07 -33.29 -18.67
C PHE A 129 40.62 -33.34 -20.13
N LYS A 130 39.61 -32.53 -20.46
CA LYS A 130 39.09 -32.39 -21.82
C LYS A 130 39.58 -31.09 -22.44
N ASP A 131 40.61 -31.19 -23.28
CA ASP A 131 41.12 -30.07 -24.07
C ASP A 131 40.04 -29.51 -25.03
N LEU A 132 39.87 -28.18 -25.01
CA LEU A 132 39.03 -27.45 -25.96
C LEU A 132 39.79 -26.92 -27.17
N ILE A 133 41.11 -26.92 -27.13
CA ILE A 133 41.94 -26.34 -28.19
C ILE A 133 42.05 -27.37 -29.33
N GLN A 134 41.52 -27.02 -30.50
CA GLN A 134 41.79 -27.79 -31.71
C GLN A 134 43.27 -27.64 -32.04
N VAL A 135 44.01 -28.75 -32.06
CA VAL A 135 45.41 -28.77 -32.51
C VAL A 135 45.44 -28.27 -33.96
N LEU A 136 45.93 -27.05 -34.15
CA LEU A 136 46.10 -26.47 -35.47
C LEU A 136 47.27 -27.19 -36.17
N PRO A 137 47.15 -27.53 -37.47
CA PRO A 137 48.28 -28.09 -38.19
C PRO A 137 49.40 -27.05 -38.32
N ASP A 138 50.66 -27.49 -38.25
CA ASP A 138 51.88 -26.66 -38.38
C ASP A 138 51.98 -25.86 -39.69
N THR A 139 51.03 -26.05 -40.61
CA THR A 139 50.91 -25.33 -41.88
C THR A 139 50.07 -24.04 -41.81
N ALA A 140 49.55 -23.68 -40.63
CA ALA A 140 48.77 -22.46 -40.44
C ALA A 140 49.62 -21.20 -40.72
N LYS A 141 49.34 -20.51 -41.83
CA LYS A 141 49.98 -19.22 -42.16
C LYS A 141 49.29 -18.11 -41.37
N VAL A 142 50.07 -17.37 -40.58
CA VAL A 142 49.60 -16.19 -39.85
C VAL A 142 49.23 -15.09 -40.84
N ILE A 143 48.00 -14.59 -40.76
CA ILE A 143 47.52 -13.43 -41.51
C ILE A 143 47.45 -12.26 -40.53
N ALA A 144 48.15 -11.16 -40.82
CA ALA A 144 48.10 -9.96 -39.99
C ALA A 144 46.83 -9.16 -40.28
N ASP A 145 45.98 -8.98 -39.28
CA ASP A 145 44.84 -8.07 -39.32
C ASP A 145 45.22 -6.75 -38.63
N VAL A 146 45.24 -5.66 -39.40
CA VAL A 146 45.61 -4.30 -38.94
C VAL A 146 44.42 -3.35 -38.90
N ASN A 147 43.20 -3.88 -39.02
CA ASN A 147 42.00 -3.05 -38.95
C ASN A 147 41.73 -2.60 -37.52
N TYR A 148 41.52 -1.29 -37.33
CA TYR A 148 41.07 -0.76 -36.05
C TYR A 148 39.64 -1.23 -35.79
N VAL A 149 39.44 -1.96 -34.70
CA VAL A 149 38.11 -2.30 -34.20
C VAL A 149 37.62 -1.13 -33.36
N GLU A 150 36.46 -0.57 -33.70
CA GLU A 150 35.84 0.47 -32.91
C GLU A 150 35.41 -0.12 -31.56
N VAL A 151 36.14 0.24 -30.51
CA VAL A 151 35.83 -0.19 -29.14
C VAL A 151 34.65 0.63 -28.64
N GLN A 152 33.61 -0.05 -28.16
CA GLN A 152 32.46 0.60 -27.53
C GLN A 152 32.95 1.43 -26.35
N ARG A 153 32.81 2.76 -26.44
CA ARG A 153 33.20 3.67 -25.35
C ARG A 153 32.17 3.57 -24.24
N GLU A 154 32.63 3.31 -23.03
CA GLU A 154 31.78 3.37 -21.85
C GLU A 154 31.32 4.81 -21.58
N PHE A 155 30.08 4.94 -21.13
CA PHE A 155 29.49 6.22 -20.81
C PHE A 155 30.14 6.81 -19.53
N ASN A 156 30.49 8.10 -19.55
CA ASN A 156 31.14 8.74 -18.41
C ASN A 156 30.11 9.15 -17.35
N TYR A 157 29.75 8.19 -16.49
CA TYR A 157 28.85 8.39 -15.35
C TYR A 157 29.28 9.52 -14.38
N PRO A 158 30.58 9.74 -14.09
CA PRO A 158 31.00 10.89 -13.29
C PRO A 158 30.53 12.24 -13.83
N TYR A 159 30.65 12.49 -15.14
CA TYR A 159 30.15 13.74 -15.74
C TYR A 159 28.62 13.86 -15.67
N LEU A 160 27.89 12.75 -15.83
CA LEU A 160 26.44 12.74 -15.66
C LEU A 160 26.03 13.11 -14.23
N MET A 161 26.73 12.58 -13.23
CA MET A 161 26.45 12.89 -11.83
C MET A 161 26.71 14.37 -11.51
N ILE A 162 27.78 14.96 -12.05
CA ILE A 162 28.05 16.40 -11.92
C ILE A 162 26.90 17.21 -12.54
N PHE A 163 26.47 16.84 -13.75
CA PHE A 163 25.37 17.51 -14.44
C PHE A 163 24.06 17.47 -13.65
N ILE A 164 23.69 16.29 -13.12
CA ILE A 164 22.51 16.12 -12.27
C ILE A 164 22.64 16.95 -10.99
N GLY A 165 23.81 16.96 -10.36
CA GLY A 165 24.09 17.76 -9.18
C GLY A 165 23.88 19.26 -9.40
N ILE A 166 24.31 19.78 -10.55
CA ILE A 166 24.10 21.18 -10.93
C ILE A 166 22.61 21.48 -11.08
N ILE A 167 21.86 20.61 -11.77
CA ILE A 167 20.40 20.77 -11.92
C ILE A 167 19.72 20.78 -10.55
N PHE A 168 20.10 19.87 -9.66
CA PHE A 168 19.54 19.79 -8.32
C PHE A 168 19.82 21.05 -7.49
N ALA A 169 21.05 21.57 -7.55
CA ALA A 169 21.42 22.81 -6.88
C ALA A 169 20.61 24.01 -7.40
N ILE A 170 20.41 24.11 -8.72
CA ILE A 170 19.57 25.14 -9.34
C ILE A 170 18.12 25.01 -8.86
N ALA A 171 17.58 23.79 -8.82
CA ALA A 171 16.23 23.54 -8.34
C ALA A 171 16.05 23.99 -6.88
N LEU A 172 17.02 23.71 -6.00
CA LEU A 172 17.00 24.21 -4.62
C LEU A 172 17.00 25.74 -4.56
N ILE A 173 17.85 26.41 -5.34
CA ILE A 173 17.89 27.88 -5.39
C ILE A 173 16.54 28.45 -5.82
N VAL A 174 15.88 27.84 -6.82
CA VAL A 174 14.55 28.25 -7.28
C VAL A 174 13.50 28.03 -6.19
N VAL A 175 13.50 26.87 -5.54
CA VAL A 175 12.53 26.56 -4.48
C VAL A 175 12.70 27.46 -3.26
N PHE A 176 13.93 27.71 -2.81
CA PHE A 176 14.18 28.60 -1.66
C PHE A 176 13.97 30.08 -2.00
N GLY A 177 14.37 30.53 -3.20
CA GLY A 177 14.22 31.93 -3.61
C GLY A 177 12.79 32.31 -4.03
N PHE A 178 12.07 31.40 -4.69
CA PHE A 178 10.77 31.69 -5.30
C PHE A 178 9.62 30.80 -4.80
N GLY A 179 9.86 29.81 -3.95
CA GLY A 179 8.84 28.85 -3.51
C GLY A 179 7.61 29.52 -2.90
N GLY A 180 7.80 30.59 -2.12
CA GLY A 180 6.69 31.39 -1.58
C GLY A 180 5.83 32.05 -2.67
N LYS A 181 6.47 32.73 -3.63
CA LYS A 181 5.80 33.41 -4.75
C LYS A 181 5.11 32.44 -5.70
N ILE A 182 5.75 31.29 -5.97
CA ILE A 182 5.19 30.21 -6.78
C ILE A 182 3.94 29.68 -6.10
N ARG A 183 4.02 29.30 -4.82
CA ARG A 183 2.89 28.79 -4.05
C ARG A 183 1.72 29.78 -4.03
N GLU A 184 2.01 31.07 -3.85
CA GLU A 184 0.99 32.11 -3.85
C GLU A 184 0.31 32.28 -5.23
N HIS A 185 1.09 32.27 -6.31
CA HIS A 185 0.56 32.35 -7.67
C HIS A 185 -0.36 31.16 -7.99
N TRP A 186 0.09 29.94 -7.70
CA TRP A 186 -0.73 28.74 -7.90
C TRP A 186 -1.99 28.76 -7.03
N ARG A 187 -1.90 29.24 -5.80
CA ARG A 187 -3.06 29.42 -4.91
C ARG A 187 -4.07 30.40 -5.49
N LYS A 188 -3.64 31.62 -5.87
CA LYS A 188 -4.51 32.63 -6.49
C LYS A 188 -5.16 32.10 -7.77
N LYS A 189 -4.38 31.41 -8.62
CA LYS A 189 -4.87 30.80 -9.86
C LYS A 189 -5.91 29.69 -9.59
N LYS A 190 -5.72 28.88 -8.54
CA LYS A 190 -6.70 27.86 -8.12
C LYS A 190 -8.02 28.52 -7.67
N VAL A 191 -7.93 29.57 -6.86
CA VAL A 191 -9.10 30.33 -6.37
C VAL A 191 -9.85 30.99 -7.55
N GLN A 192 -9.12 31.62 -8.47
CA GLN A 192 -9.68 32.20 -9.69
C GLN A 192 -10.43 31.16 -10.51
N LYS A 193 -9.78 30.02 -10.81
CA LYS A 193 -10.39 28.95 -11.59
C LYS A 193 -11.68 28.43 -10.94
N ALA A 194 -11.68 28.23 -9.62
CA ALA A 194 -12.88 27.79 -8.90
C ALA A 194 -14.03 28.80 -9.00
N TYR A 195 -13.73 30.10 -8.91
CA TYR A 195 -14.71 31.16 -9.07
C TYR A 195 -15.25 31.25 -10.52
N ASP A 196 -14.39 31.15 -11.52
CA ASP A 196 -14.81 31.18 -12.93
C ASP A 196 -15.73 29.99 -13.26
N THR A 197 -15.41 28.80 -12.74
CA THR A 197 -16.26 27.60 -12.86
C THR A 197 -17.59 27.79 -12.13
N PHE A 198 -17.58 28.37 -10.94
CA PHE A 198 -18.82 28.69 -10.21
C PHE A 198 -19.68 29.68 -10.99
N ILE A 199 -19.15 30.82 -11.40
CA ILE A 199 -19.92 31.87 -12.09
C ILE A 199 -20.48 31.39 -13.43
N SER A 200 -19.70 30.65 -14.21
CA SER A 200 -20.17 30.08 -15.48
C SER A 200 -21.34 29.13 -15.28
N SER A 201 -21.28 28.27 -14.27
CA SER A 201 -22.36 27.35 -13.92
C SER A 201 -23.57 28.09 -13.32
N TYR A 202 -23.33 29.03 -12.42
CA TYR A 202 -24.36 29.76 -11.66
C TYR A 202 -25.17 30.73 -12.53
N LYS A 203 -24.53 31.37 -13.52
CA LYS A 203 -25.21 32.26 -14.49
C LYS A 203 -26.32 31.56 -15.26
N SER A 204 -26.19 30.24 -15.51
CA SER A 204 -27.23 29.49 -16.21
C SER A 204 -28.57 29.49 -15.44
N TYR A 205 -28.52 29.40 -14.11
CA TYR A 205 -29.70 29.45 -13.23
C TYR A 205 -30.33 30.84 -13.15
N LEU A 206 -29.54 31.90 -13.34
CA LEU A 206 -30.07 33.28 -13.37
C LEU A 206 -30.81 33.61 -14.68
N GLY A 207 -30.50 32.90 -15.78
CA GLY A 207 -31.03 33.17 -17.11
C GLY A 207 -32.26 32.34 -17.51
N LYS A 208 -32.55 31.24 -16.82
CA LYS A 208 -33.68 30.34 -17.12
C LYS A 208 -34.88 30.57 -16.19
N GLU A 209 -36.03 29.99 -16.52
CA GLU A 209 -37.12 29.87 -15.56
C GLU A 209 -36.71 28.89 -14.46
N LEU A 210 -37.01 29.22 -13.20
CA LEU A 210 -36.61 28.41 -12.06
C LEU A 210 -37.73 27.45 -11.68
N SER A 211 -37.44 26.15 -11.73
CA SER A 211 -38.20 25.13 -11.03
C SER A 211 -37.72 24.94 -9.59
N SER A 212 -38.45 24.15 -8.81
CA SER A 212 -38.06 23.72 -7.47
C SER A 212 -36.66 23.08 -7.47
N SER A 213 -36.44 22.10 -8.37
CA SER A 213 -35.17 21.40 -8.52
C SER A 213 -34.04 22.35 -8.89
N GLU A 214 -34.27 23.27 -9.84
CA GLU A 214 -33.22 24.20 -10.27
C GLU A 214 -32.88 25.24 -9.21
N THR A 215 -33.82 25.57 -8.33
CA THR A 215 -33.57 26.45 -7.17
C THR A 215 -32.71 25.74 -6.14
N GLU A 216 -32.98 24.47 -5.87
CA GLU A 216 -32.19 23.60 -5.00
C GLU A 216 -30.77 23.41 -5.51
N ASP A 217 -30.62 23.09 -6.80
CA ASP A 217 -29.32 22.95 -7.47
C ASP A 217 -28.49 24.24 -7.38
N ALA A 218 -29.13 25.40 -7.60
CA ALA A 218 -28.46 26.69 -7.50
C ALA A 218 -27.97 26.96 -6.06
N VAL A 219 -28.80 26.66 -5.06
CA VAL A 219 -28.42 26.81 -3.63
C VAL A 219 -27.30 25.86 -3.27
N ALA A 220 -27.36 24.59 -3.68
CA ALA A 220 -26.33 23.60 -3.46
C ALA A 220 -25.00 24.02 -4.09
N LEU A 221 -25.03 24.50 -5.34
CA LEU A 221 -23.86 25.01 -6.06
C LEU A 221 -23.23 26.22 -5.34
N TRP A 222 -24.06 27.15 -4.84
CA TRP A 222 -23.60 28.30 -4.05
C TRP A 222 -22.95 27.89 -2.72
N LYS A 223 -23.60 27.01 -1.94
CA LYS A 223 -23.03 26.47 -0.69
C LYS A 223 -21.71 25.77 -0.96
N GLY A 224 -21.67 24.99 -2.05
CA GLY A 224 -20.52 24.26 -2.53
C GLY A 224 -19.30 25.16 -2.72
N TYR A 225 -19.48 26.18 -3.55
CA TYR A 225 -18.46 27.17 -3.85
C TYR A 225 -18.03 27.96 -2.62
N LEU A 226 -18.99 28.51 -1.87
CA LEU A 226 -18.68 29.40 -0.74
C LEU A 226 -17.97 28.66 0.38
N ALA A 227 -18.31 27.40 0.64
CA ALA A 227 -17.57 26.53 1.57
C ALA A 227 -16.11 26.35 1.14
N ALA A 228 -15.87 26.07 -0.14
CA ALA A 228 -14.51 25.90 -0.67
C ALA A 228 -13.69 27.20 -0.65
N ALA A 229 -14.34 28.35 -0.86
CA ALA A 229 -13.67 29.66 -0.86
C ALA A 229 -13.33 30.14 0.57
N THR A 230 -14.21 29.90 1.53
CA THR A 230 -14.10 30.44 2.90
C THR A 230 -13.59 29.44 3.94
N ASN A 231 -13.45 28.17 3.56
CA ASN A 231 -13.13 27.06 4.47
C ASN A 231 -14.18 26.89 5.60
N LEU A 232 -15.43 27.29 5.34
CA LEU A 232 -16.57 27.10 6.23
C LEU A 232 -17.36 25.86 5.81
N GLU A 233 -17.76 25.03 6.77
CA GLU A 233 -18.55 23.82 6.52
C GLU A 233 -20.05 24.14 6.36
N ILE A 234 -20.41 25.02 5.43
CA ILE A 234 -21.81 25.47 5.23
C ILE A 234 -22.65 24.56 4.33
N GLN A 235 -22.04 23.60 3.65
CA GLN A 235 -22.76 22.69 2.73
C GLN A 235 -23.82 21.87 3.44
N ALA A 236 -23.54 21.42 4.67
CA ALA A 236 -24.45 20.64 5.51
C ALA A 236 -25.50 21.46 6.24
N LEU A 237 -25.31 22.78 6.27
CA LEU A 237 -26.06 23.62 7.18
C LEU A 237 -27.42 24.00 6.61
N THR A 238 -28.39 24.01 7.51
CA THR A 238 -29.72 24.58 7.27
C THR A 238 -29.63 26.10 7.11
N SER A 239 -30.63 26.71 6.48
CA SER A 239 -30.73 28.17 6.30
C SER A 239 -30.54 28.96 7.60
N LYS A 240 -31.01 28.41 8.72
CA LYS A 240 -30.85 28.98 10.06
C LYS A 240 -29.42 28.88 10.58
N GLU A 241 -28.75 27.76 10.35
CA GLU A 241 -27.37 27.56 10.77
C GLU A 241 -26.41 28.39 9.91
N ILE A 242 -26.67 28.50 8.61
CA ILE A 242 -25.89 29.37 7.70
C ILE A 242 -25.96 30.83 8.16
N GLY A 243 -27.16 31.34 8.47
CA GLY A 243 -27.31 32.70 8.99
C GLY A 243 -26.58 32.94 10.30
N LYS A 244 -26.44 31.92 11.17
CA LYS A 244 -25.65 32.02 12.40
C LYS A 244 -24.15 31.98 12.14
N VAL A 245 -23.68 31.06 11.30
CA VAL A 245 -22.24 30.92 10.97
C VAL A 245 -21.72 32.15 10.25
N LEU A 246 -22.53 32.73 9.36
CA LEU A 246 -22.19 33.93 8.61
C LEU A 246 -22.64 35.23 9.29
N VAL A 247 -23.18 35.14 10.52
CA VAL A 247 -23.63 36.27 11.35
C VAL A 247 -24.57 37.22 10.59
N SER A 248 -25.51 36.67 9.82
CA SER A 248 -26.46 37.45 9.01
C SER A 248 -27.87 36.89 9.11
N LYS A 249 -28.73 37.62 9.84
CA LYS A 249 -30.18 37.32 9.93
C LYS A 249 -30.89 37.53 8.60
N LYS A 250 -30.45 38.51 7.80
CA LYS A 250 -30.99 38.80 6.47
C LYS A 250 -30.71 37.67 5.47
N LEU A 251 -29.55 37.01 5.59
CA LEU A 251 -29.25 35.80 4.82
C LEU A 251 -30.13 34.63 5.24
N GLU A 252 -30.35 34.42 6.54
CA GLU A 252 -31.27 33.38 7.04
C GLU A 252 -32.67 33.52 6.45
N GLU A 253 -33.23 34.74 6.45
CA GLU A 253 -34.56 35.02 5.91
C GLU A 253 -34.65 34.73 4.41
N GLN A 254 -33.60 35.08 3.66
CA GLN A 254 -33.54 34.85 2.23
C GLN A 254 -33.35 33.38 1.85
N LEU A 255 -32.54 32.63 2.60
CA LEU A 255 -32.41 31.21 2.40
C LEU A 255 -33.71 30.47 2.75
N LYS A 256 -34.43 30.88 3.79
CA LYS A 256 -35.78 30.34 4.08
C LYS A 256 -36.79 30.62 2.98
N LEU A 257 -36.67 31.75 2.27
CA LEU A 257 -37.50 32.02 1.10
C LEU A 257 -37.20 31.01 0.00
N LEU A 258 -35.93 30.70 -0.27
CA LEU A 258 -35.56 29.68 -1.23
C LEU A 258 -36.02 28.28 -0.80
N ASP A 259 -35.86 27.91 0.47
CA ASP A 259 -36.38 26.65 1.02
C ASP A 259 -37.89 26.54 0.78
N ARG A 260 -38.64 27.62 1.00
CA ARG A 260 -40.07 27.65 0.72
C ARG A 260 -40.35 27.37 -0.76
N VAL A 261 -39.61 27.99 -1.68
CA VAL A 261 -39.78 27.76 -3.13
C VAL A 261 -39.48 26.31 -3.51
N ILE A 262 -38.46 25.71 -2.89
CA ILE A 262 -38.10 24.29 -3.07
C ILE A 262 -39.23 23.38 -2.53
N TYR A 263 -39.80 23.67 -1.36
CA TYR A 263 -40.85 22.80 -0.79
C TYR A 263 -42.25 23.03 -1.36
N SER A 264 -42.60 24.26 -1.75
CA SER A 264 -43.95 24.63 -2.20
C SER A 264 -44.12 24.57 -3.71
N GLY A 265 -43.04 24.43 -4.48
CA GLY A 265 -43.04 24.48 -5.95
C GLY A 265 -43.60 25.78 -6.52
N SER A 266 -43.73 26.84 -5.71
CA SER A 266 -44.38 28.11 -6.03
C SER A 266 -43.55 29.28 -5.51
N GLY A 267 -43.43 30.35 -6.30
CA GLY A 267 -42.60 31.52 -5.94
C GLY A 267 -41.26 31.63 -6.70
N ALA A 268 -41.14 31.01 -7.88
CA ALA A 268 -39.95 31.10 -8.75
C ALA A 268 -39.52 32.56 -9.07
N GLU A 269 -40.49 33.47 -9.20
CA GLU A 269 -40.26 34.91 -9.38
C GLU A 269 -39.55 35.56 -8.18
N GLU A 270 -39.82 35.09 -6.96
CA GLU A 270 -39.19 35.60 -5.73
C GLU A 270 -37.78 35.00 -5.50
N ALA A 271 -37.48 33.85 -6.10
CA ALA A 271 -36.19 33.16 -5.97
C ALA A 271 -35.06 33.86 -6.74
N LYS A 272 -35.33 34.37 -7.95
CA LYS A 272 -34.30 35.02 -8.80
C LYS A 272 -33.60 36.21 -8.11
N PRO A 273 -34.29 37.17 -7.48
CA PRO A 273 -33.64 38.24 -6.73
C PRO A 273 -32.75 37.74 -5.58
N VAL A 274 -33.14 36.64 -4.92
CA VAL A 274 -32.35 36.05 -3.85
C VAL A 274 -31.10 35.36 -4.39
N LEU A 275 -31.21 34.60 -5.49
CA LEU A 275 -30.05 33.97 -6.14
C LEU A 275 -29.01 35.01 -6.60
N LYS A 276 -29.44 36.19 -7.06
CA LYS A 276 -28.53 37.31 -7.37
C LYS A 276 -27.79 37.82 -6.12
N LYS A 277 -28.46 37.87 -4.98
CA LYS A 277 -27.80 38.27 -3.71
C LYS A 277 -26.83 37.21 -3.22
N LEU A 278 -27.13 35.92 -3.40
CA LEU A 278 -26.19 34.83 -3.13
C LEU A 278 -24.94 34.92 -4.03
N GLN A 279 -25.09 35.31 -5.29
CA GLN A 279 -23.95 35.60 -6.18
C GLN A 279 -23.06 36.72 -5.61
N ASN A 280 -23.64 37.81 -5.11
CA ASN A 280 -22.87 38.90 -4.48
C ASN A 280 -22.10 38.42 -3.24
N ILE A 281 -22.70 37.53 -2.44
CA ILE A 281 -22.01 36.91 -1.30
C ILE A 281 -20.86 36.01 -1.77
N ALA A 282 -21.05 35.25 -2.85
CA ALA A 282 -19.98 34.45 -3.45
C ALA A 282 -18.81 35.33 -3.94
N ASN A 283 -19.08 36.52 -4.50
CA ASN A 283 -18.04 37.48 -4.89
C ASN A 283 -17.21 37.97 -3.68
N LYS A 284 -17.85 38.11 -2.50
CA LYS A 284 -17.13 38.42 -1.26
C LYS A 284 -16.30 37.25 -0.77
N GLY A 285 -16.84 36.04 -0.86
CA GLY A 285 -16.08 34.80 -0.59
C GLY A 285 -14.84 34.68 -1.48
N PHE A 286 -14.96 35.06 -2.76
CA PHE A 286 -13.84 35.13 -3.70
C PHE A 286 -12.78 36.15 -3.25
N ALA A 287 -13.19 37.37 -2.92
CA ALA A 287 -12.28 38.43 -2.47
C ALA A 287 -11.55 38.03 -1.17
N TYR A 288 -12.27 37.46 -0.22
CA TYR A 288 -11.70 36.90 1.02
C TYR A 288 -10.69 35.79 0.73
N ALA A 289 -11.03 34.85 -0.16
CA ALA A 289 -10.14 33.77 -0.56
C ALA A 289 -8.88 34.29 -1.26
N LEU A 290 -8.97 35.36 -2.06
CA LEU A 290 -7.81 36.00 -2.69
C LEU A 290 -6.88 36.67 -1.66
N ALA A 291 -7.46 37.37 -0.68
CA ALA A 291 -6.74 38.09 0.38
C ALA A 291 -5.98 37.15 1.35
N ASN A 292 -6.18 35.84 1.25
CA ASN A 292 -5.53 34.81 2.07
C ASN A 292 -5.84 34.91 3.57
N GLU A 293 -7.02 35.43 3.93
CA GLU A 293 -7.40 35.64 5.33
C GLU A 293 -7.93 34.36 6.02
N LYS A 294 -7.32 33.20 5.75
CA LYS A 294 -7.81 31.90 6.26
C LYS A 294 -7.93 31.81 7.79
N ASP A 295 -7.17 32.63 8.50
CA ASP A 295 -7.16 32.67 9.97
C ASP A 295 -8.22 33.63 10.56
N LYS A 296 -8.88 34.43 9.71
CA LYS A 296 -9.99 35.32 10.12
C LYS A 296 -11.30 34.69 9.72
N ALA A 297 -12.30 34.68 10.61
CA ALA A 297 -13.63 34.22 10.25
C ALA A 297 -14.21 35.07 9.09
N PHE A 298 -14.75 34.43 8.07
CA PHE A 298 -15.51 35.12 7.03
C PHE A 298 -16.85 35.58 7.63
N ILE A 299 -17.03 36.89 7.78
CA ILE A 299 -18.20 37.53 8.39
C ILE A 299 -18.90 38.38 7.33
N LEU A 300 -20.22 38.30 7.27
CA LEU A 300 -21.04 39.20 6.45
C LEU A 300 -21.50 40.38 7.32
N LEU A 301 -21.30 41.61 6.85
CA LEU A 301 -21.84 42.80 7.51
C LEU A 301 -23.31 42.95 7.11
N GLU A 302 -24.18 43.39 8.02
CA GLU A 302 -25.63 43.48 7.72
C GLU A 302 -25.96 44.43 6.54
N ASP A 303 -25.10 45.42 6.30
CA ASP A 303 -25.17 46.37 5.18
C ASP A 303 -24.85 45.74 3.81
N ASP A 304 -24.33 44.50 3.78
CA ASP A 304 -23.88 43.81 2.58
C ASP A 304 -25.00 43.43 1.60
N PHE A 305 -26.24 43.55 2.04
CA PHE A 305 -27.44 43.25 1.28
C PHE A 305 -28.11 44.45 0.63
N GLU A 306 -27.61 45.68 0.87
CA GLU A 306 -28.25 46.92 0.38
C GLU A 306 -27.54 47.55 -0.82
N LYS A 307 -26.32 47.09 -1.14
CA LYS A 307 -25.57 47.58 -2.31
C LYS A 307 -25.72 46.61 -3.48
N GLU A 308 -26.40 47.06 -4.54
CA GLU A 308 -26.23 46.46 -5.87
C GLU A 308 -24.78 46.70 -6.31
N SER A 309 -23.95 45.65 -6.36
CA SER A 309 -22.56 45.79 -6.81
C SER A 309 -22.48 45.63 -8.33
N HIS A 310 -22.07 46.69 -9.03
CA HIS A 310 -21.58 46.59 -10.39
C HIS A 310 -20.31 45.72 -10.44
N HIS A 311 -20.28 44.82 -11.41
CA HIS A 311 -19.31 43.72 -11.54
C HIS A 311 -17.86 44.19 -11.83
N GLU A 312 -17.65 45.48 -12.09
CA GLU A 312 -16.36 46.09 -12.47
C GLU A 312 -15.57 46.71 -11.29
N ASP A 313 -16.23 47.05 -10.17
CA ASP A 313 -15.56 47.80 -9.10
C ASP A 313 -14.79 46.92 -8.11
N VAL A 314 -15.24 45.67 -7.89
CA VAL A 314 -14.66 44.76 -6.88
C VAL A 314 -13.30 44.20 -7.32
N VAL A 315 -13.13 43.95 -8.62
CA VAL A 315 -11.84 43.49 -9.17
C VAL A 315 -10.82 44.63 -9.10
N SER A 316 -11.24 45.86 -9.42
CA SER A 316 -10.40 47.06 -9.40
C SER A 316 -9.91 47.41 -7.99
N ALA A 317 -10.79 47.37 -6.98
CA ALA A 317 -10.46 47.69 -5.59
C ALA A 317 -9.46 46.71 -4.94
N VAL A 318 -9.49 45.43 -5.32
CA VAL A 318 -8.55 44.41 -4.78
C VAL A 318 -7.17 44.53 -5.42
N THR A 319 -7.07 45.06 -6.64
CA THR A 319 -5.79 45.37 -7.30
C THR A 319 -5.04 46.52 -6.64
N GLU A 320 -5.75 47.53 -6.09
CA GLU A 320 -5.11 48.68 -5.41
C GLU A 320 -4.60 48.34 -4.00
N VAL A 321 -5.32 47.49 -3.24
CA VAL A 321 -4.90 47.07 -1.88
C VAL A 321 -3.65 46.17 -1.92
N SER A 322 -3.38 45.48 -3.02
CA SER A 322 -2.17 44.66 -3.17
C SER A 322 -0.92 45.47 -3.53
N GLN A 323 -1.01 46.79 -3.73
CA GLN A 323 0.13 47.64 -4.10
C GLN A 323 0.65 48.57 -2.99
N ASN A 324 -0.12 48.83 -1.92
CA ASN A 324 0.35 49.64 -0.80
C ASN A 324 0.41 48.81 0.50
N GLY A 325 1.61 48.32 0.80
CA GLY A 325 1.93 47.78 2.10
C GLY A 325 2.13 48.91 3.11
N THR A 326 1.16 49.11 4.00
CA THR A 326 1.39 49.77 5.28
C THR A 326 0.47 49.17 6.33
N THR A 327 1.10 48.56 7.34
CA THR A 327 0.49 48.18 8.61
C THR A 327 0.01 49.42 9.34
N ASP A 328 -1.25 49.43 9.76
CA ASP A 328 -1.66 50.31 10.86
C ASP A 328 -2.39 49.50 11.95
N SER A 329 -1.79 49.55 13.14
CA SER A 329 -2.16 48.81 14.32
C SER A 329 -3.00 49.71 15.24
N SER A 330 -4.30 49.79 15.01
CA SER A 330 -5.16 50.64 15.86
C SER A 330 -6.64 50.23 15.87
N LEU A 331 -6.96 48.94 15.94
CA LEU A 331 -8.35 48.48 16.13
C LEU A 331 -8.45 47.19 17.00
N SER A 332 -7.53 46.98 17.95
CA SER A 332 -7.56 45.80 18.86
C SER A 332 -8.18 46.08 20.25
N GLY A 333 -8.92 47.18 20.40
CA GLY A 333 -9.34 47.65 21.73
C GLY A 333 -10.56 46.99 22.36
N ASN A 334 -11.59 46.59 21.61
CA ASN A 334 -12.93 46.41 22.20
C ASN A 334 -13.65 45.07 21.93
N VAL A 335 -13.02 44.07 21.30
CA VAL A 335 -13.70 42.79 21.00
C VAL A 335 -13.58 41.76 22.14
N SER A 336 -12.70 41.98 23.12
CA SER A 336 -12.37 40.98 24.14
C SER A 336 -13.34 40.89 25.33
N GLN A 337 -14.46 41.62 25.34
CA GLN A 337 -15.41 41.58 26.46
C GLN A 337 -16.78 40.96 26.15
N GLU A 338 -17.13 40.64 24.89
CA GLU A 338 -18.45 40.09 24.55
C GLU A 338 -18.51 38.56 24.32
N ILE A 339 -17.37 37.84 24.43
CA ILE A 339 -17.31 36.38 24.18
C ILE A 339 -17.60 35.53 25.44
N LYS A 340 -18.12 36.13 26.52
CA LYS A 340 -18.44 35.41 27.76
C LYS A 340 -19.91 35.45 28.15
N THR A 341 -20.80 34.94 27.30
CA THR A 341 -22.05 34.28 27.73
C THR A 341 -22.81 33.68 26.54
N LEU A 342 -22.77 32.36 26.38
CA LEU A 342 -23.78 31.62 25.60
C LEU A 342 -24.98 31.33 26.54
N PRO A 343 -26.22 31.67 26.15
CA PRO A 343 -27.41 31.40 26.97
C PRO A 343 -27.63 29.90 27.18
N ALA A 344 -27.93 29.51 28.42
CA ALA A 344 -28.08 28.12 28.87
C ALA A 344 -29.22 27.35 28.14
N ASP A 345 -30.14 28.09 27.56
CA ASP A 345 -31.33 27.71 26.83
C ASP A 345 -31.04 27.10 25.44
N ILE A 346 -29.85 27.32 24.87
CA ILE A 346 -29.43 26.70 23.59
C ILE A 346 -28.81 25.31 23.81
N LYS A 347 -28.08 25.09 24.92
CA LYS A 347 -27.49 23.78 25.24
C LYS A 347 -28.56 22.69 25.40
N GLN A 348 -29.68 23.05 26.01
CA GLN A 348 -30.80 22.14 26.27
C GLN A 348 -31.57 21.75 25.00
N LYS A 349 -31.55 22.60 23.95
CA LYS A 349 -32.27 22.35 22.69
C LYS A 349 -31.44 21.56 21.67
N VAL A 350 -30.10 21.60 21.77
CA VAL A 350 -29.17 20.76 20.97
C VAL A 350 -29.09 19.33 21.54
N GLU A 351 -29.21 19.16 22.86
CA GLU A 351 -29.31 17.84 23.49
C GLU A 351 -30.60 17.08 23.12
N ASN A 352 -31.72 17.80 22.96
CA ASN A 352 -32.99 17.18 22.60
C ASN A 352 -33.08 16.69 21.14
N THR A 353 -32.19 17.13 20.24
CA THR A 353 -32.17 16.68 18.82
C THR A 353 -31.29 15.45 18.58
N LYS A 354 -30.47 15.04 19.56
CA LYS A 354 -29.65 13.81 19.50
C LYS A 354 -30.43 12.53 19.81
N SER A 355 -31.69 12.64 20.23
CA SER A 355 -32.47 11.54 20.80
C SER A 355 -33.07 10.55 19.78
N SER A 356 -32.83 10.67 18.47
CA SER A 356 -33.47 9.75 17.49
C SER A 356 -32.69 9.47 16.20
N LYS A 357 -31.36 9.66 16.15
CA LYS A 357 -30.59 9.41 14.92
C LYS A 357 -29.60 8.27 15.10
N GLU A 358 -29.68 7.30 14.19
CA GLU A 358 -28.82 6.12 14.13
C GLU A 358 -27.43 6.50 13.61
N ILE A 359 -26.40 5.87 14.16
CA ILE A 359 -25.01 6.06 13.79
C ILE A 359 -24.61 4.94 12.83
N TYR A 360 -23.86 5.26 11.78
CA TYR A 360 -23.39 4.32 10.78
C TYR A 360 -21.87 4.40 10.60
N PRO A 361 -21.21 3.32 10.17
CA PRO A 361 -19.82 3.35 9.77
C PRO A 361 -19.69 3.99 8.39
N LEU A 362 -18.62 4.74 8.17
CA LEU A 362 -18.37 5.45 6.92
C LEU A 362 -16.91 5.24 6.53
N LEU A 363 -16.67 4.68 5.34
CA LEU A 363 -15.33 4.43 4.87
C LEU A 363 -14.70 5.70 4.29
N LYS A 364 -13.46 5.96 4.69
CA LYS A 364 -12.67 7.11 4.26
C LYS A 364 -11.29 6.69 3.80
N THR A 365 -10.67 7.52 2.97
CA THR A 365 -9.29 7.32 2.53
C THR A 365 -8.33 7.33 3.74
N SER A 366 -7.19 6.67 3.62
CA SER A 366 -6.17 6.59 4.69
C SER A 366 -5.63 7.97 5.13
N ASP A 367 -5.64 8.94 4.22
CA ASP A 367 -5.17 10.31 4.38
C ASP A 367 -6.29 11.30 4.75
N TRP A 368 -7.49 10.81 5.07
CA TRP A 368 -8.64 11.66 5.37
C TRP A 368 -8.36 12.65 6.50
N VAL A 369 -8.49 13.95 6.19
CA VAL A 369 -8.18 15.08 7.08
C VAL A 369 -9.12 15.15 8.29
N GLY A 370 -10.35 14.63 8.19
CA GLY A 370 -11.34 14.66 9.28
C GLY A 370 -11.02 13.74 10.46
N LYS A 371 -9.99 12.89 10.39
CA LYS A 371 -9.58 11.97 11.46
C LYS A 371 -9.09 12.66 12.73
N ASP A 372 -8.67 13.92 12.63
CA ASP A 372 -8.19 14.69 13.78
C ASP A 372 -9.34 15.08 14.72
N PHE A 373 -10.55 15.27 14.16
CA PHE A 373 -11.73 15.78 14.88
C PHE A 373 -12.79 14.69 15.15
N SER A 374 -12.85 13.67 14.30
CA SER A 374 -13.78 12.54 14.43
C SER A 374 -13.18 11.37 15.22
N ILE A 375 -14.06 10.51 15.74
CA ILE A 375 -13.65 9.16 16.15
C ILE A 375 -13.58 8.25 14.92
N PHE A 376 -12.57 7.39 14.88
CA PHE A 376 -12.38 6.42 13.80
C PHE A 376 -11.70 5.16 14.30
N LYS A 377 -11.85 4.06 13.56
CA LYS A 377 -11.08 2.82 13.74
C LYS A 377 -10.28 2.50 12.47
N ASN A 378 -9.16 1.82 12.66
CA ASN A 378 -8.42 1.23 11.56
C ASN A 378 -9.20 0.04 10.98
N PHE A 379 -9.04 -0.21 9.68
CA PHE A 379 -9.58 -1.43 9.06
C PHE A 379 -9.03 -2.67 9.77
N PRO A 380 -9.84 -3.72 10.01
CA PRO A 380 -9.46 -4.86 10.85
C PRO A 380 -8.52 -5.86 10.13
N ILE A 381 -7.37 -5.38 9.63
CA ILE A 381 -6.30 -6.19 9.04
C ILE A 381 -4.94 -5.52 9.23
N SER A 382 -3.90 -6.34 9.49
CA SER A 382 -2.52 -5.87 9.55
C SER A 382 -1.90 -5.89 8.15
N SER A 383 -1.78 -4.72 7.50
CA SER A 383 -1.13 -4.57 6.20
C SER A 383 -0.31 -3.27 6.13
N LYS A 384 0.71 -3.25 5.27
CA LYS A 384 1.49 -2.03 4.96
C LYS A 384 0.79 -1.11 3.95
N ALA A 385 -0.30 -1.57 3.34
CA ALA A 385 -1.09 -0.79 2.38
C ALA A 385 -1.79 0.41 3.06
N PRO A 386 -2.13 1.48 2.31
CA PRO A 386 -2.88 2.62 2.82
C PRO A 386 -4.37 2.25 3.04
N LEU A 387 -4.63 1.49 4.10
CA LEU A 387 -5.96 0.97 4.44
C LEU A 387 -6.97 2.11 4.69
N PRO A 388 -8.23 1.93 4.29
CA PRO A 388 -9.28 2.91 4.58
C PRO A 388 -9.54 3.01 6.09
N LEU A 389 -9.98 4.19 6.52
CA LEU A 389 -10.41 4.45 7.89
C LEU A 389 -11.92 4.23 8.03
N ILE A 390 -12.34 3.70 9.17
CA ILE A 390 -13.76 3.53 9.52
C ILE A 390 -14.14 4.69 10.45
N ALA A 391 -14.74 5.73 9.89
CA ALA A 391 -15.33 6.83 10.65
C ALA A 391 -16.77 6.49 11.08
N PHE A 392 -17.31 7.21 12.05
CA PHE A 392 -18.70 7.02 12.49
C PHE A 392 -19.47 8.32 12.31
N GLY A 393 -20.71 8.25 11.83
CA GLY A 393 -21.53 9.43 11.63
C GLY A 393 -23.03 9.14 11.60
N TYR A 394 -23.81 10.17 11.87
CA TYR A 394 -25.26 10.15 11.72
C TYR A 394 -25.62 10.33 10.26
N ASP A 395 -26.54 9.49 9.79
CA ASP A 395 -27.18 9.69 8.49
C ASP A 395 -28.20 10.83 8.58
N LEU A 396 -28.01 11.87 7.76
CA LEU A 396 -28.93 12.98 7.62
C LEU A 396 -29.66 12.95 6.27
N GLY A 397 -29.63 11.81 5.57
CA GLY A 397 -30.08 11.63 4.20
C GLY A 397 -28.97 12.01 3.23
N GLU A 398 -28.89 13.29 2.86
CA GLU A 398 -27.96 13.72 1.81
C GLU A 398 -26.51 13.92 2.29
N GLN A 399 -26.31 14.01 3.61
CA GLN A 399 -25.00 14.24 4.21
C GLN A 399 -24.82 13.45 5.50
N PHE A 400 -23.55 13.25 5.88
CA PHE A 400 -23.20 12.60 7.13
C PHE A 400 -22.62 13.61 8.11
N MET A 401 -23.09 13.56 9.36
CA MET A 401 -22.48 14.29 10.46
C MET A 401 -21.61 13.33 11.26
N PHE A 402 -20.29 13.55 11.24
CA PHE A 402 -19.35 12.68 11.95
C PHE A 402 -19.48 12.81 13.46
N TYR A 403 -19.40 11.69 14.16
CA TYR A 403 -19.32 11.63 15.60
C TYR A 403 -17.93 12.09 16.03
N THR A 404 -17.85 13.13 16.86
CA THR A 404 -16.58 13.77 17.21
C THR A 404 -16.00 13.23 18.53
N LYS A 405 -14.71 13.50 18.76
CA LYS A 405 -14.07 13.20 20.05
C LYS A 405 -14.71 13.96 21.22
N ASP A 406 -15.31 15.12 20.95
CA ASP A 406 -15.98 15.92 21.96
C ASP A 406 -17.39 15.41 22.25
N ASP A 407 -18.09 14.85 21.25
CA ASP A 407 -19.36 14.12 21.46
C ASP A 407 -19.16 12.93 22.40
N LEU A 408 -18.10 12.15 22.18
CA LEU A 408 -17.73 11.01 23.02
C LEU A 408 -17.53 11.41 24.49
N LYS A 409 -16.78 12.50 24.74
CA LYS A 409 -16.55 13.04 26.09
C LYS A 409 -17.84 13.55 26.73
N LYS A 410 -18.69 14.22 25.95
CA LYS A 410 -19.93 14.82 26.42
C LYS A 410 -20.96 13.76 26.81
N GLU A 411 -21.09 12.73 26.00
CA GLU A 411 -22.08 11.65 26.18
C GLU A 411 -21.58 10.54 27.10
N LYS A 412 -20.28 10.52 27.44
CA LYS A 412 -19.63 9.51 28.29
C LYS A 412 -19.83 8.08 27.77
N VAL A 413 -19.90 7.92 26.45
CA VAL A 413 -20.01 6.63 25.77
C VAL A 413 -18.60 6.17 25.36
N SER A 414 -18.35 4.86 25.32
CA SER A 414 -17.07 4.32 24.86
C SER A 414 -17.04 4.18 23.33
N GLU A 415 -15.86 4.29 22.73
CA GLU A 415 -15.68 4.09 21.27
C GLU A 415 -16.16 2.71 20.81
N ASP A 416 -15.98 1.69 21.64
CA ASP A 416 -16.45 0.32 21.36
C ASP A 416 -17.97 0.20 21.34
N ALA A 417 -18.68 0.99 22.15
CA ALA A 417 -20.14 1.01 22.12
C ALA A 417 -20.64 1.66 20.83
N ILE A 418 -20.04 2.77 20.39
CA ILE A 418 -20.36 3.41 19.12
C ILE A 418 -20.07 2.47 17.94
N TYR A 419 -18.92 1.79 17.96
CA TYR A 419 -18.58 0.81 16.94
C TYR A 419 -19.62 -0.31 16.85
N LYS A 420 -20.02 -0.91 17.98
CA LYS A 420 -21.03 -1.98 18.01
C LYS A 420 -22.38 -1.51 17.48
N GLN A 421 -22.81 -0.31 17.87
CA GLN A 421 -24.06 0.27 17.39
C GLN A 421 -24.02 0.52 15.88
N ALA A 422 -22.93 1.11 15.38
CA ALA A 422 -22.75 1.38 13.96
C ALA A 422 -22.75 0.10 13.12
N MET A 423 -22.05 -0.94 13.57
CA MET A 423 -22.05 -2.24 12.88
C MET A 423 -23.45 -2.88 12.88
N ALA A 424 -24.20 -2.77 13.98
CA ALA A 424 -25.56 -3.30 14.06
C ALA A 424 -26.50 -2.63 13.06
N ASN A 425 -26.46 -1.28 12.98
CA ASN A 425 -27.28 -0.52 12.03
C ASN A 425 -26.89 -0.83 10.57
N LEU A 426 -25.58 -1.00 10.30
CA LEU A 426 -25.12 -1.42 8.97
C LEU A 426 -25.71 -2.77 8.54
N LYS A 427 -25.82 -3.74 9.46
CA LYS A 427 -26.37 -5.07 9.15
C LYS A 427 -27.84 -5.03 8.74
N GLU A 428 -28.62 -4.10 9.29
CA GLU A 428 -30.04 -3.97 8.96
C GLU A 428 -30.29 -3.40 7.56
N ILE A 429 -29.34 -2.64 7.01
CA ILE A 429 -29.41 -2.10 5.65
C ILE A 429 -29.32 -3.25 4.64
N LYS A 430 -30.30 -3.32 3.74
CA LYS A 430 -30.32 -4.31 2.65
C LYS A 430 -29.79 -3.69 1.38
N VAL A 431 -28.68 -4.22 0.88
CA VAL A 431 -28.09 -3.83 -0.40
C VAL A 431 -28.28 -4.99 -1.40
N PRO A 432 -28.86 -4.75 -2.59
CA PRO A 432 -29.01 -5.78 -3.62
C PRO A 432 -27.66 -6.25 -4.12
N PHE A 433 -27.61 -7.53 -4.51
CA PHE A 433 -26.41 -8.20 -5.02
C PHE A 433 -26.70 -8.75 -6.40
N GLU A 434 -25.97 -8.27 -7.40
CA GLU A 434 -26.23 -8.52 -8.81
C GLU A 434 -25.01 -9.17 -9.49
N SER A 435 -25.26 -10.07 -10.44
CA SER A 435 -24.22 -10.71 -11.24
C SER A 435 -23.93 -9.88 -12.48
N GLY A 436 -22.65 -9.55 -12.70
CA GLY A 436 -22.13 -8.99 -13.94
C GLY A 436 -21.29 -10.00 -14.73
N PRO A 437 -20.72 -9.59 -15.87
CA PRO A 437 -19.82 -10.43 -16.66
C PRO A 437 -18.48 -10.63 -15.95
N GLY A 438 -18.30 -11.76 -15.25
CA GLY A 438 -17.03 -12.12 -14.58
C GLY A 438 -16.79 -11.48 -13.21
N PHE A 439 -17.77 -10.77 -12.68
CA PHE A 439 -17.76 -10.20 -11.33
C PHE A 439 -19.20 -10.01 -10.83
N TYR A 440 -19.35 -9.76 -9.54
CA TYR A 440 -20.61 -9.39 -8.89
C TYR A 440 -20.51 -7.97 -8.36
N THR A 441 -21.65 -7.29 -8.26
CA THR A 441 -21.72 -5.92 -7.79
C THR A 441 -22.82 -5.77 -6.74
N ALA A 442 -22.53 -4.99 -5.73
CA ALA A 442 -23.51 -4.52 -4.75
C ALA A 442 -23.61 -3.00 -4.79
N SER A 443 -23.44 -2.39 -5.96
CA SER A 443 -23.31 -0.93 -6.12
C SER A 443 -24.65 -0.22 -6.26
N GLY A 444 -24.65 1.11 -6.11
CA GLY A 444 -25.79 1.99 -6.41
C GLY A 444 -26.70 2.30 -5.23
N ASN A 445 -26.39 1.82 -4.02
CA ASN A 445 -27.14 2.13 -2.81
C ASN A 445 -26.22 2.77 -1.76
N ASP A 446 -26.80 3.52 -0.83
CA ASP A 446 -26.05 3.99 0.33
C ASP A 446 -25.48 2.81 1.12
N PHE A 447 -24.31 3.01 1.70
CA PHE A 447 -23.56 2.01 2.47
C PHE A 447 -23.12 0.76 1.68
N SER A 448 -23.20 0.75 0.35
CA SER A 448 -22.74 -0.38 -0.47
C SER A 448 -21.28 -0.72 -0.24
N ALA A 449 -20.40 0.28 -0.15
CA ALA A 449 -18.97 0.04 0.08
C ALA A 449 -18.72 -0.44 1.52
N GLU A 450 -19.46 0.12 2.48
CA GLU A 450 -19.40 -0.20 3.90
C GLU A 450 -19.80 -1.66 4.18
N LYS A 451 -20.57 -2.31 3.29
CA LYS A 451 -20.89 -3.75 3.40
C LYS A 451 -19.67 -4.67 3.39
N ILE A 452 -18.49 -4.20 3.04
CA ILE A 452 -17.24 -4.93 3.29
C ILE A 452 -16.99 -5.23 4.78
N LEU A 453 -17.60 -4.44 5.69
CA LEU A 453 -17.51 -4.62 7.14
C LEU A 453 -18.57 -5.59 7.68
N ASP A 454 -19.53 -6.00 6.85
CA ASP A 454 -20.62 -6.90 7.21
C ASP A 454 -20.26 -8.35 6.84
N THR A 455 -19.82 -9.12 7.83
CA THR A 455 -19.42 -10.52 7.66
C THR A 455 -20.53 -11.40 7.12
N ASP A 456 -21.79 -11.14 7.52
CA ASP A 456 -22.92 -11.98 7.12
C ASP A 456 -23.25 -11.74 5.64
N PHE A 457 -23.15 -10.49 5.20
CA PHE A 457 -23.25 -10.10 3.80
C PHE A 457 -22.16 -10.76 2.93
N LEU A 458 -20.91 -10.77 3.39
CA LEU A 458 -19.80 -11.42 2.66
C LEU A 458 -19.98 -12.94 2.56
N LEU A 459 -20.44 -13.59 3.63
CA LEU A 459 -20.73 -15.03 3.62
C LEU A 459 -21.90 -15.37 2.68
N GLU A 460 -22.93 -14.52 2.63
CA GLU A 460 -24.03 -14.66 1.67
C GLU A 460 -23.53 -14.50 0.23
N ALA A 461 -22.67 -13.52 -0.03
CA ALA A 461 -22.06 -13.30 -1.34
C ALA A 461 -21.22 -14.52 -1.77
N GLN A 462 -20.35 -15.04 -0.90
CA GLN A 462 -19.59 -16.27 -1.14
C GLN A 462 -20.50 -17.45 -1.52
N LYS A 463 -21.59 -17.65 -0.76
CA LYS A 463 -22.57 -18.71 -1.03
C LYS A 463 -23.26 -18.53 -2.38
N LYS A 464 -23.68 -17.31 -2.72
CA LYS A 464 -24.31 -17.00 -4.01
C LYS A 464 -23.37 -17.18 -5.20
N MET A 465 -22.10 -16.85 -5.01
CA MET A 465 -21.05 -17.00 -6.02
C MET A 465 -20.57 -18.45 -6.16
N GLY A 466 -20.85 -19.31 -5.18
CA GLY A 466 -20.28 -20.66 -5.12
C GLY A 466 -18.78 -20.68 -4.82
N ALA A 467 -18.23 -19.57 -4.29
CA ALA A 467 -16.81 -19.38 -4.05
C ALA A 467 -16.52 -19.27 -2.55
N TYR A 468 -15.60 -20.09 -2.04
CA TYR A 468 -15.19 -20.02 -0.64
C TYR A 468 -14.20 -18.87 -0.36
N LYS A 469 -13.45 -18.45 -1.38
CA LYS A 469 -12.48 -17.36 -1.32
C LYS A 469 -12.85 -16.31 -2.37
N ILE A 470 -13.07 -15.07 -1.95
CA ILE A 470 -13.51 -13.97 -2.81
C ILE A 470 -12.58 -12.77 -2.69
N ILE A 471 -12.51 -11.98 -3.76
CA ILE A 471 -11.81 -10.69 -3.78
C ILE A 471 -12.87 -9.61 -3.82
N VAL A 472 -12.78 -8.66 -2.89
CA VAL A 472 -13.70 -7.53 -2.73
C VAL A 472 -12.96 -6.22 -3.01
N ALA A 473 -13.59 -5.33 -3.76
CA ALA A 473 -13.07 -4.00 -4.06
C ALA A 473 -14.14 -2.93 -3.79
N ILE A 474 -13.70 -1.82 -3.22
CA ILE A 474 -14.55 -0.69 -2.81
C ILE A 474 -13.94 0.62 -3.29
N PRO A 475 -13.90 0.85 -4.62
CA PRO A 475 -13.18 1.98 -5.21
C PRO A 475 -13.75 3.34 -4.82
N ARG A 476 -15.08 3.44 -4.67
CA ARG A 476 -15.80 4.67 -4.33
C ARG A 476 -16.94 4.41 -3.37
N ARG A 477 -17.44 5.48 -2.74
CA ARG A 477 -18.72 5.46 -2.02
C ARG A 477 -19.82 4.88 -2.92
N THR A 478 -20.72 4.11 -2.32
CA THR A 478 -21.82 3.40 -2.99
C THR A 478 -21.37 2.39 -4.07
N VAL A 479 -20.09 2.05 -4.18
CA VAL A 479 -19.56 1.10 -5.17
C VAL A 479 -18.85 -0.05 -4.47
N MET A 480 -19.26 -1.27 -4.80
CA MET A 480 -18.66 -2.50 -4.30
C MET A 480 -18.67 -3.56 -5.40
N TYR A 481 -17.49 -4.11 -5.69
CA TYR A 481 -17.30 -5.19 -6.64
C TYR A 481 -16.71 -6.42 -5.96
N LEU A 482 -17.12 -7.60 -6.41
CA LEU A 482 -16.66 -8.88 -5.89
C LEU A 482 -16.34 -9.83 -7.04
N THR A 483 -15.30 -10.65 -6.91
CA THR A 483 -14.99 -11.72 -7.86
C THR A 483 -14.46 -12.96 -7.13
N ASP A 484 -14.56 -14.13 -7.76
CA ASP A 484 -13.98 -15.36 -7.21
C ASP A 484 -12.44 -15.25 -7.25
N ALA A 485 -11.78 -15.49 -6.12
CA ALA A 485 -10.32 -15.43 -6.04
C ALA A 485 -9.62 -16.50 -6.90
N ASN A 486 -10.35 -17.55 -7.30
CA ASN A 486 -9.86 -18.63 -8.18
C ASN A 486 -10.22 -18.40 -9.66
N SER A 487 -10.73 -17.22 -10.02
CA SER A 487 -10.99 -16.85 -11.42
C SER A 487 -9.73 -16.91 -12.27
N THR A 488 -9.89 -16.97 -13.60
CA THR A 488 -8.74 -17.01 -14.51
C THR A 488 -7.92 -15.72 -14.41
N GLU A 489 -6.63 -15.79 -14.73
CA GLU A 489 -5.74 -14.62 -14.71
C GLU A 489 -6.25 -13.47 -15.58
N GLU A 490 -6.88 -13.79 -16.72
CA GLU A 490 -7.50 -12.81 -17.61
C GLU A 490 -8.71 -12.11 -16.97
N GLN A 491 -9.57 -12.86 -16.29
CA GLN A 491 -10.71 -12.31 -15.56
C GLN A 491 -10.25 -11.41 -14.40
N LEU A 492 -9.23 -11.83 -13.66
CA LEU A 492 -8.65 -11.04 -12.57
C LEU A 492 -8.01 -9.74 -13.07
N LYS A 493 -7.33 -9.77 -14.23
CA LYS A 493 -6.80 -8.55 -14.87
C LYS A 493 -7.91 -7.60 -15.32
N LEU A 494 -8.99 -8.13 -15.90
CA LEU A 494 -10.14 -7.31 -16.29
C LEU A 494 -10.81 -6.68 -15.06
N PHE A 495 -10.95 -7.44 -13.98
CA PHE A 495 -11.49 -6.97 -12.70
C PHE A 495 -10.62 -5.87 -12.10
N GLN A 496 -9.29 -6.05 -12.05
CA GLN A 496 -8.34 -5.03 -11.62
C GLN A 496 -8.47 -3.73 -12.43
N LYS A 497 -8.54 -3.85 -13.75
CA LYS A 497 -8.73 -2.70 -14.64
C LYS A 497 -10.05 -1.98 -14.35
N LEU A 498 -11.14 -2.70 -14.14
CA LEU A 498 -12.44 -2.13 -13.76
C LEU A 498 -12.32 -1.34 -12.44
N VAL A 499 -11.76 -1.95 -11.40
CA VAL A 499 -11.57 -1.32 -10.09
C VAL A 499 -10.74 -0.05 -10.20
N HIS A 500 -9.60 -0.10 -10.90
CA HIS A 500 -8.72 1.05 -11.08
C HIS A 500 -9.39 2.17 -11.86
N THR A 501 -10.10 1.83 -12.94
CA THR A 501 -10.84 2.82 -13.75
C THR A 501 -11.93 3.49 -12.92
N THR A 502 -12.75 2.72 -12.19
CA THR A 502 -13.79 3.28 -11.33
C THR A 502 -13.21 4.14 -10.20
N TYR A 503 -12.06 3.76 -9.62
CA TYR A 503 -11.40 4.58 -8.61
C TYR A 503 -10.99 5.95 -9.14
N LEU A 504 -10.53 6.04 -10.40
CA LEU A 504 -10.12 7.30 -11.03
C LEU A 504 -11.28 8.10 -11.65
N ASP A 505 -12.44 7.48 -11.87
CA ASP A 505 -13.56 8.08 -12.58
C ASP A 505 -14.43 8.99 -11.70
N ASP A 506 -14.18 10.30 -11.77
CA ASP A 506 -14.93 11.31 -11.03
C ASP A 506 -16.38 11.53 -11.55
N SER A 507 -16.77 10.93 -12.67
CA SER A 507 -18.14 11.06 -13.20
C SER A 507 -19.21 10.36 -12.36
N TYR A 508 -18.81 9.43 -11.47
CA TYR A 508 -19.72 8.75 -10.55
C TYR A 508 -20.33 9.69 -9.49
N GLY A 509 -19.78 10.91 -9.30
CA GLY A 509 -20.34 11.93 -8.40
C GLY A 509 -20.17 11.66 -6.91
N ASN A 510 -19.55 10.54 -6.53
CA ASN A 510 -19.34 10.09 -5.16
C ASN A 510 -17.84 9.87 -4.89
N ALA A 511 -17.44 10.09 -3.63
CA ALA A 511 -16.04 10.22 -3.26
C ALA A 511 -15.26 8.88 -3.37
N PRO A 512 -13.98 8.90 -3.79
CA PRO A 512 -13.14 7.71 -3.79
C PRO A 512 -12.83 7.25 -2.36
N ILE A 513 -12.63 5.94 -2.20
CA ILE A 513 -12.28 5.31 -0.91
C ILE A 513 -10.89 4.69 -0.99
N THR A 514 -10.68 3.70 -1.87
CA THR A 514 -9.40 3.01 -1.95
C THR A 514 -9.23 2.20 -3.25
N ASN A 515 -8.00 2.12 -3.76
CA ASN A 515 -7.65 1.30 -4.93
C ASN A 515 -7.03 -0.05 -4.52
N LEU A 516 -7.63 -0.68 -3.50
CA LEU A 516 -7.16 -1.93 -2.90
C LEU A 516 -8.12 -3.08 -3.19
N LEU A 517 -7.56 -4.28 -3.27
CA LEU A 517 -8.29 -5.55 -3.35
C LEU A 517 -8.16 -6.28 -2.02
N PHE A 518 -9.30 -6.61 -1.42
CA PHE A 518 -9.39 -7.31 -0.15
C PHE A 518 -9.79 -8.76 -0.41
N THR A 519 -8.91 -9.70 -0.07
CA THR A 519 -9.19 -11.12 -0.25
C THR A 519 -9.77 -11.68 1.05
N PHE A 520 -11.00 -12.17 0.98
CA PHE A 520 -11.72 -12.79 2.09
C PHE A 520 -11.76 -14.30 1.92
N GLU A 521 -11.58 -15.00 3.05
CA GLU A 521 -11.80 -16.42 3.17
C GLU A 521 -12.75 -16.63 4.36
N GLY A 522 -14.04 -16.82 4.05
CA GLY A 522 -15.09 -16.80 5.06
C GLY A 522 -15.32 -15.38 5.59
N ALA A 523 -15.36 -15.20 6.91
CA ALA A 523 -15.59 -13.90 7.54
C ALA A 523 -14.30 -13.06 7.71
N GLU A 524 -13.13 -13.64 7.43
CA GLU A 524 -11.84 -13.00 7.69
C GLU A 524 -11.19 -12.50 6.41
N CYS A 525 -10.70 -11.26 6.44
CA CYS A 525 -9.81 -10.75 5.42
C CYS A 525 -8.41 -11.34 5.63
N LYS A 526 -7.85 -11.99 4.61
CA LYS A 526 -6.53 -12.65 4.68
C LYS A 526 -5.42 -11.84 4.02
N GLU A 527 -5.75 -11.09 2.98
CA GLU A 527 -4.75 -10.41 2.15
C GLU A 527 -5.31 -9.10 1.59
N VAL A 528 -4.44 -8.09 1.47
CA VAL A 528 -4.78 -6.81 0.82
C VAL A 528 -3.70 -6.48 -0.19
N ASN A 529 -4.11 -6.31 -1.45
CA ASN A 529 -3.22 -5.98 -2.55
C ASN A 529 -3.58 -4.63 -3.16
N VAL A 530 -2.55 -3.87 -3.55
CA VAL A 530 -2.75 -2.62 -4.31
C VAL A 530 -2.98 -2.97 -5.77
N VAL A 531 -4.02 -2.41 -6.38
CA VAL A 531 -4.20 -2.54 -7.83
C VAL A 531 -3.14 -1.70 -8.52
N ALA A 532 -2.23 -2.36 -9.24
CA ALA A 532 -1.23 -1.68 -10.06
C ALA A 532 -1.92 -0.94 -11.22
N PRO A 533 -1.44 0.25 -11.60
CA PRO A 533 -1.96 1.01 -12.73
C PRO A 533 -1.78 0.30 -14.07
#